data_AF-A0A229UNJ6-F1
#
_entry.id   AF-A0A229UNJ6-F1
#
_cell.length_a   1.000
_cell.length_b   1.000
_cell.length_c   1.000
_cell.angle_alpha   90.00
_cell.angle_beta   90.00
_cell.angle_gamma   90.00
#
_symmetry.space_group_name_H-M   'P 1'
#
loop_
_entity.id
_entity.type
_entity.pdbx_description
1 polymer ?
#
loop_
_entity_poly.entity_id
_entity_poly.type
_entity_poly.pdbx_seq_one_letter_code
_entity_poly.pdbx_strand_id
1 'polypeptide(L)' 'MEIALKIVLVIASLGLIAAVLLQPGKSSGLSGAISGGAEHLFGKQKARGLELFLSRLTMGLAAAFFILSLVVAFFVKQA' A
#
# COMPACT_ATOMS: atom_id res chain seq x y z
N MET A 1 -6.17 -24.31 15.76
CA MET A 1 -5.96 -23.59 14.47
C MET A 1 -5.88 -22.07 14.63
N GLU A 2 -6.43 -21.48 15.70
CA GLU A 2 -6.40 -20.03 15.93
C GLU A 2 -4.99 -19.44 16.02
N ILE A 3 -4.06 -20.12 16.70
CA ILE A 3 -2.66 -19.66 16.81
C ILE A 3 -1.99 -19.59 15.43
N ALA A 4 -2.25 -20.57 14.56
CA ALA A 4 -1.70 -20.58 13.20
C ALA A 4 -2.23 -19.40 12.37
N LEU A 5 -3.53 -19.09 12.48
CA LEU A 5 -4.14 -17.92 11.83
C LEU A 5 -3.55 -16.60 12.34
N LYS A 6 -3.32 -16.48 13.65
CA LYS A 6 -2.66 -15.30 14.25
C LYS A 6 -1.23 -15.14 13.74
N ILE A 7 -0.45 -16.23 13.65
CA ILE A 7 0.93 -16.19 13.14
C ILE A 7 0.94 -15.73 11.67
N VAL A 8 0.07 -16.30 10.82
CA VAL A 8 -0.04 -15.90 9.41
C VAL A 8 -0.43 -14.43 9.28
N LEU A 9 -1.37 -13.95 10.11
CA LEU A 9 -1.79 -12.55 10.12
C LEU A 9 -0.62 -11.62 10.50
N VAL A 10 0.17 -11.98 11.52
CA VAL A 10 1.34 -11.18 11.95
C VAL A 10 2.39 -11.12 10.84
N ILE A 11 2.70 -12.25 10.18
CA ILE A 11 3.64 -12.27 9.07
C ILE A 11 3.13 -11.41 7.91
N ALA A 12 1.84 -11.50 7.58
CA ALA A 12 1.21 -10.68 6.54
C ALA A 12 1.27 -9.18 6.89
N SER A 13 1.03 -8.81 8.15
CA SER A 13 1.16 -7.43 8.64
C SER A 13 2.57 -6.89 8.45
N LEU A 14 3.59 -7.66 8.86
CA LEU A 14 4.99 -7.26 8.72
C LEU A 14 5.40 -7.10 7.25
N GLY A 15 4.95 -8.01 6.38
CA GLY A 15 5.15 -7.91 4.94
C GLY A 15 4.50 -6.66 4.33
N LEU A 16 3.28 -6.32 4.76
CA LEU A 16 2.59 -5.11 4.30
C LEU A 16 3.30 -3.84 4.77
N ILE A 17 3.74 -3.79 6.03
CA ILE A 17 4.50 -2.66 6.57
C ILE A 17 5.78 -2.44 5.75
N ALA A 18 6.56 -3.51 5.54
CA ALA A 18 7.78 -3.43 4.73
C ALA A 18 7.51 -2.96 3.29
N ALA A 19 6.44 -3.47 2.65
CA ALA A 19 6.03 -3.06 1.32
C ALA A 19 5.62 -1.58 1.25
N VAL A 20 4.92 -1.07 2.28
CA VAL A 20 4.50 0.34 2.37
C VAL A 20 5.70 1.26 2.60
N LEU A 21 6.65 0.88 3.45
CA LEU A 21 7.86 1.68 3.69
C LEU A 21 8.76 1.79 2.45
N LEU A 22 8.75 0.78 1.57
CA LEU A 22 9.47 0.81 0.31
C LEU A 22 8.79 1.66 -0.77
N GLN A 23 7.54 2.09 -0.55
CA GLN A 23 6.87 2.99 -1.49
C GLN A 23 7.53 4.37 -1.45
N PRO A 24 7.88 4.96 -2.61
CA PRO A 24 8.37 6.32 -2.65
C PRO A 24 7.30 7.27 -2.08
N GLY A 25 7.70 8.12 -1.13
CA GLY A 25 6.80 9.10 -0.52
C GLY A 25 6.29 10.08 -1.57
N LYS A 26 4.97 10.22 -1.69
CA LYS A 26 4.25 11.06 -2.68
C LYS A 26 4.47 12.58 -2.54
N SER A 27 5.61 13.03 -2.02
CA SER A 27 5.93 14.46 -1.81
C SER A 27 6.17 15.22 -3.13
N SER A 28 6.44 14.52 -4.24
CA SER A 28 6.67 15.15 -5.55
C SER A 28 5.44 15.82 -6.17
N GLY A 29 4.23 15.54 -5.68
CA GLY A 29 2.99 16.12 -6.24
C GLY A 29 2.71 17.55 -5.79
N LEU A 30 3.04 17.91 -4.56
CA LEU A 30 2.71 19.24 -4.00
C LEU A 30 3.76 20.30 -4.36
N SER A 31 5.04 19.92 -4.40
CA SER A 31 6.13 20.82 -4.81
C SER A 31 6.09 21.14 -6.32
N GLY A 32 5.68 20.19 -7.16
CA GLY A 32 5.52 20.39 -8.61
C GLY A 32 4.30 21.24 -8.99
N ALA A 33 3.24 21.26 -8.17
CA ALA A 33 2.06 22.08 -8.42
C ALA A 33 2.28 23.58 -8.13
N ILE A 34 3.22 23.92 -7.24
CA ILE A 34 3.49 25.29 -6.82
C ILE A 34 4.60 25.96 -7.64
N SER A 35 5.58 25.21 -8.17
CA SER A 35 6.73 25.79 -8.88
C SER A 35 6.58 25.95 -10.40
N GLY A 36 5.56 25.38 -11.05
CA GLY A 36 5.49 25.39 -12.52
C GLY A 36 4.19 24.86 -13.16
N GLY A 37 3.04 25.46 -12.82
CA GLY A 37 1.71 25.02 -13.28
C GLY A 37 1.48 24.89 -14.80
N ALA A 38 2.34 25.48 -15.65
CA ALA A 38 2.26 25.31 -17.12
C ALA A 38 3.08 24.11 -17.63
N GLU A 39 4.27 23.87 -17.05
CA GLU A 39 5.17 22.78 -17.46
C GLU A 39 4.63 21.41 -17.06
N HIS A 40 3.88 21.31 -15.95
CA HIS A 40 3.30 20.04 -15.49
C HIS A 40 2.03 19.62 -16.24
N LEU A 41 1.29 20.58 -16.81
CA LEU A 41 0.08 20.32 -17.61
C LEU A 41 0.40 19.91 -19.06
N PHE A 42 1.50 20.41 -19.63
CA PHE A 42 1.93 20.10 -21.00
C PHE A 42 3.16 19.18 -21.08
N GLY A 43 4.00 19.16 -20.04
CA GLY A 43 5.12 18.25 -19.89
C GLY A 43 4.66 17.01 -19.13
N LYS A 44 4.44 15.94 -19.89
CA LYS A 44 4.17 14.56 -19.44
C LYS A 44 4.97 14.20 -18.17
N GLN A 45 4.45 14.47 -16.97
CA GLN A 45 4.93 13.81 -15.76
C GLN A 45 4.34 12.40 -15.76
N LYS A 46 4.85 11.60 -16.71
CA LYS A 46 4.61 10.16 -16.76
C LYS A 46 5.23 9.64 -15.47
N ALA A 47 4.41 9.40 -14.45
CA ALA A 47 4.80 8.65 -13.28
C ALA A 47 5.65 7.48 -13.78
N ARG A 48 6.91 7.39 -13.32
CA ARG A 48 7.82 6.32 -13.74
C ARG A 48 7.03 5.02 -13.57
N GLY A 49 6.83 4.24 -14.63
CA GLY A 49 5.83 3.16 -14.63
C GLY A 49 5.98 2.18 -13.47
N LEU A 50 7.21 2.05 -12.95
CA LEU A 50 7.56 1.31 -11.74
C LEU A 50 6.82 1.82 -10.48
N GLU A 51 6.73 3.13 -10.28
CA GLU A 51 6.06 3.75 -9.12
C GLU A 51 4.54 3.52 -9.17
N LEU A 52 3.94 3.68 -10.35
CA LEU A 52 2.52 3.42 -10.55
C LEU A 52 2.20 1.93 -10.34
N PHE A 53 3.08 1.04 -10.78
CA PHE A 53 2.98 -0.40 -10.57
C PHE A 53 3.08 -0.75 -9.07
N LEU A 54 4.09 -0.24 -8.37
CA LEU A 54 4.30 -0.50 -6.94
C LEU A 54 3.12 0.01 -6.09
N SER A 55 2.56 1.17 -6.45
CA SER A 55 1.39 1.74 -5.79
C SER A 55 0.14 0.88 -5.98
N ARG A 56 -0.12 0.38 -7.19
CA ARG A 56 -1.26 -0.51 -7.46
C ARG A 56 -1.08 -1.88 -6.80
N LEU A 57 0.14 -2.42 -6.82
CA LEU A 57 0.46 -3.69 -6.16
C LEU A 57 0.20 -3.59 -4.66
N THR A 58 0.66 -2.51 -4.02
CA THR A 58 0.45 -2.38 -2.59
C THR A 58 -1.00 -2.08 -2.23
N MET A 59 -1.75 -1.37 -3.07
CA MET A 59 -3.19 -1.21 -2.90
C MET A 59 -3.90 -2.57 -2.91
N GLY A 60 -3.52 -3.46 -3.82
CA GLY A 60 -4.04 -4.83 -3.86
C GLY A 60 -3.65 -5.65 -2.63
N LEU A 61 -2.38 -5.57 -2.20
CA LEU A 61 -1.90 -6.24 -0.98
C LEU A 61 -2.61 -5.73 0.28
N ALA A 62 -2.84 -4.42 0.38
CA ALA A 62 -3.56 -3.82 1.50
C ALA A 62 -5.02 -4.28 1.56
N ALA A 63 -5.71 -4.35 0.42
CA ALA A 63 -7.07 -4.87 0.33
C ALA A 63 -7.14 -6.35 0.72
N ALA A 64 -6.21 -7.17 0.21
CA ALA A 64 -6.12 -8.59 0.56
C ALA A 64 -5.85 -8.79 2.06
N PHE A 65 -4.91 -8.02 2.63
CA PHE A 65 -4.63 -8.03 4.06
C PHE A 65 -5.86 -7.66 4.90
N PHE A 66 -6.60 -6.63 4.48
CA PHE A 66 -7.80 -6.18 5.19
C PHE A 66 -8.88 -7.28 5.21
N ILE A 67 -9.12 -7.94 4.08
CA ILE A 67 -10.05 -9.08 4.00
C ILE A 67 -9.57 -10.22 4.91
N LEU A 68 -8.27 -10.55 4.87
CA LEU A 68 -7.69 -11.59 5.73
C LEU A 68 -7.84 -11.25 7.22
N SER A 69 -7.65 -9.98 7.58
CA SER A 69 -7.86 -9.47 8.94
C SER A 69 -9.31 -9.62 9.40
N LEU A 70 -10.29 -9.30 8.53
CA LEU A 70 -11.70 -9.51 8.82
C LEU A 70 -12.04 -11.00 8.99
N VAL A 71 -11.55 -11.86 8.11
CA VAL A 71 -11.74 -13.32 8.23
C VAL A 71 -11.16 -13.83 9.55
N VAL A 72 -9.95 -13.42 9.92
CA VAL A 72 -9.38 -13.78 11.22
C VAL A 72 -10.23 -13.24 12.36
N ALA A 73 -10.73 -11.99 12.29
CA ALA A 73 -11.57 -11.41 13.34
C ALA A 73 -12.91 -12.14 13.53
N PHE A 74 -13.53 -12.64 12.45
CA PHE A 74 -14.81 -13.37 12.54
C PHE A 74 -14.63 -14.84 12.93
N PHE A 75 -13.57 -15.50 12.45
CA PHE A 75 -13.35 -16.94 12.68
C PHE A 75 -12.52 -17.25 13.92
N VAL A 76 -11.68 -16.32 14.38
CA VAL A 76 -10.99 -16.45 15.66
C VAL A 76 -11.89 -15.88 16.74
N LYS A 77 -12.65 -16.76 17.38
CA LYS A 77 -13.51 -16.41 18.50
C LYS A 77 -12.62 -15.94 19.65
N GLN A 78 -12.69 -14.65 19.99
CA GLN A 78 -12.10 -14.15 21.22
C GLN A 78 -12.93 -14.68 22.39
N ALA A 79 -12.45 -15.76 22.99
CA ALA A 79 -12.97 -16.27 24.26
C ALA A 79 -12.62 -15.32 25.40
#